data_AF-A0A1Q7B9H7-F1
#
_entry.id   AF-A0A1Q7B9H7-F1
#
_cell.length_a   1.000
_cell.length_b   1.000
_cell.length_c   1.000
_cell.angle_alpha   90.00
_cell.angle_beta   90.00
_cell.angle_gamma   90.00
#
_symmetry.space_group_name_H-M   'P 1'
#
loop_
_entity.id
_entity.type
_entity.pdbx_description
1 polymer ?
#
loop_
_entity_poly.entity_id
_entity_poly.type
_entity_poly.pdbx_seq_one_letter_code
_entity_poly.pdbx_strand_id
1 'polypeptide(L)'
;MIDYEFNTTAPATIQGAFSYRFPGVNSWTNSNSTQQILSGPRNNVTFTLPVTTTQLVEQSSIAIEVSVVLPPKNGTIVLNWGTTASRSFVTIPMSGYATLFSSSSTSPVTIQDSNGNAGPLFYLNSQYNTIVVKVLVQSALGLSDVQTVNVTIFDPHGDPVKKATDEPMQGPQTGPCPCSFVGSWTYASNSTQGQYQVLVNIVDIQGNVAYASSPSASTFLLEPPGYIPFPYNLIPYFIIGGVAAAGGAAGGVFYRRRKSKSYLIPFDHFNSLTGGGLPGGTVVTVEGNTGSGKTLLLEQLMGEDLRNARPCVFVSTADFPNNIRTNMKAMGIDVSGYEQSGLLTFVDGYSAEAGQESHEKVSILSLGDLTSIGMKITSVLPTSFKTGSLYFDSLTPLASKARPESIVSFVQSVGAKVKGLSGKAFFTVGLGLDGTVQRQLEDTADCIVQMEAFEESGSRKRRLRIAKFRTRKHQEGWALFTIEDGKGIIFYSKKPKQ
;
A
#
# COMPACT_ATOMS: atom_id res chain seq x y z
N MET A 1 23.15 16.12 -28.40
CA MET A 1 23.98 16.89 -29.34
C MET A 1 24.64 15.92 -30.30
N ILE A 2 24.71 16.25 -31.58
CA ILE A 2 25.26 15.41 -32.66
C ILE A 2 26.02 16.33 -33.63
N ASP A 3 27.16 15.88 -34.15
CA ASP A 3 27.86 16.55 -35.26
C ASP A 3 27.31 16.05 -36.59
N TYR A 4 27.21 16.92 -37.59
CA TYR A 4 26.97 16.49 -38.96
C TYR A 4 28.02 17.00 -39.94
N GLU A 5 28.26 16.20 -40.96
CA GLU A 5 29.08 16.57 -42.12
C GLU A 5 28.25 16.55 -43.39
N PHE A 6 28.48 17.54 -44.25
CA PHE A 6 27.58 17.89 -45.33
C PHE A 6 28.38 18.21 -46.60
N ASN A 7 28.22 17.38 -47.64
CA ASN A 7 28.96 17.51 -48.91
C ASN A 7 28.14 18.23 -50.01
N THR A 8 27.24 19.13 -49.62
CA THR A 8 26.31 19.82 -50.54
C THR A 8 25.83 21.13 -49.92
N THR A 9 25.29 22.03 -50.74
CA THR A 9 24.63 23.27 -50.28
C THR A 9 23.12 23.14 -50.15
N ALA A 10 22.53 22.05 -50.64
CA ALA A 10 21.08 21.80 -50.56
C ALA A 10 20.70 21.37 -49.12
N PRO A 11 19.70 21.99 -48.47
CA PRO A 11 19.38 21.71 -47.07
C PRO A 11 18.84 20.29 -46.87
N ALA A 12 19.05 19.75 -45.67
CA ALA A 12 18.48 18.49 -45.22
C ALA A 12 17.58 18.71 -43.99
N THR A 13 16.48 17.95 -43.87
CA THR A 13 15.65 17.97 -42.65
C THR A 13 15.89 16.71 -41.86
N ILE A 14 16.19 16.86 -40.57
CA ILE A 14 16.42 15.75 -39.65
C ILE A 14 15.48 15.82 -38.45
N GLN A 15 15.19 14.66 -37.86
CA GLN A 15 14.28 14.50 -36.74
C GLN A 15 14.86 13.51 -35.74
N GLY A 16 14.63 13.74 -34.46
CA GLY A 16 14.95 12.78 -33.42
C GLY A 16 13.70 12.07 -32.92
N ALA A 17 13.85 10.81 -32.50
CA ALA A 17 12.83 10.04 -31.82
C ALA A 17 13.39 9.46 -30.52
N PHE A 18 12.61 9.58 -29.45
CA PHE A 18 12.81 8.87 -28.19
C PHE A 18 11.73 7.80 -28.08
N SER A 19 12.16 6.55 -27.98
CA SER A 19 11.28 5.39 -27.91
C SER A 19 11.54 4.63 -26.62
N TYR A 20 10.50 4.25 -25.90
CA TYR A 20 10.62 3.44 -24.69
C TYR A 20 9.55 2.34 -24.62
N ARG A 21 9.83 1.30 -23.85
CA ARG A 21 8.84 0.27 -23.47
C ARG A 21 9.11 -0.24 -22.06
N PHE A 22 8.05 -0.49 -21.32
CA PHE A 22 8.12 -1.04 -19.96
C PHE A 22 8.42 -2.55 -19.98
N PRO A 23 8.90 -3.13 -18.86
CA PRO A 23 9.13 -4.57 -18.75
C PRO A 23 7.89 -5.39 -19.12
N GLY A 24 8.07 -6.44 -19.91
CA GLY A 24 6.98 -7.31 -20.38
C GLY A 24 6.07 -6.70 -21.48
N VAL A 25 6.27 -5.43 -21.86
CA VAL A 25 5.48 -4.77 -22.93
C VAL A 25 6.23 -4.86 -24.25
N ASN A 26 5.59 -5.45 -25.27
CA ASN A 26 6.20 -5.62 -26.60
C ASN A 26 6.16 -4.36 -27.48
N SER A 27 5.15 -3.49 -27.29
CA SER A 27 4.97 -2.25 -28.05
C SER A 27 5.86 -1.12 -27.54
N TRP A 28 6.50 -0.39 -28.46
CA TRP A 28 7.22 0.85 -28.16
C TRP A 28 6.28 2.06 -28.12
N THR A 29 6.49 2.93 -27.14
CA THR A 29 5.92 4.27 -27.08
C THR A 29 6.96 5.25 -27.62
N ASN A 30 6.62 5.96 -28.71
CA ASN A 30 7.55 6.82 -29.43
C ASN A 30 7.16 8.29 -29.29
N SER A 31 8.16 9.15 -29.11
CA SER A 31 8.00 10.60 -29.04
C SER A 31 9.03 11.28 -29.94
N ASN A 32 8.56 12.06 -30.90
CA ASN A 32 9.41 12.68 -31.92
C ASN A 32 9.67 14.16 -31.57
N SER A 33 10.89 14.63 -31.77
CA SER A 33 11.20 16.06 -31.68
C SER A 33 10.63 16.84 -32.86
N THR A 34 10.56 18.16 -32.71
CA THR A 34 10.35 19.08 -33.83
C THR A 34 11.46 18.89 -34.86
N GLN A 35 11.08 18.79 -36.14
CA GLN A 35 12.01 18.69 -37.25
C GLN A 35 12.93 19.92 -37.32
N GLN A 36 14.21 19.71 -37.63
CA GLN A 36 15.21 20.78 -37.78
C GLN A 36 15.82 20.72 -39.17
N ILE A 37 15.98 21.90 -39.79
CA ILE A 37 16.60 22.06 -41.11
C ILE A 37 18.08 22.38 -40.92
N LEU A 38 18.93 21.59 -41.57
CA LEU A 38 20.39 21.76 -41.58
C LEU A 38 20.85 22.47 -42.84
N SER A 39 21.82 23.37 -42.65
CA SER A 39 22.41 24.21 -43.69
C SER A 39 23.89 24.44 -43.38
N GLY A 40 24.74 24.37 -44.40
CA GLY A 40 26.19 24.56 -44.28
C GLY A 40 26.99 23.26 -44.07
N PRO A 41 28.33 23.32 -44.18
CA PRO A 41 29.19 22.13 -44.37
C PRO A 41 29.43 21.27 -43.10
N ARG A 42 29.55 21.90 -41.93
CA ARG A 42 29.65 21.23 -40.61
C ARG A 42 29.10 22.15 -39.53
N ASN A 43 28.27 21.62 -38.63
CA ASN A 43 27.81 22.28 -37.40
C ASN A 43 27.36 21.23 -36.36
N ASN A 44 27.18 21.68 -35.13
CA ASN A 44 26.61 20.88 -34.03
C ASN A 44 25.10 21.11 -33.96
N VAL A 45 24.34 20.04 -33.67
CA VAL A 45 22.87 20.11 -33.60
C VAL A 45 22.37 19.54 -32.27
N THR A 46 21.37 20.19 -31.68
CA THR A 46 20.78 19.78 -30.40
C THR A 46 19.28 19.56 -30.55
N PHE A 47 18.84 18.35 -30.21
CA PHE A 47 17.45 17.97 -30.11
C PHE A 47 17.01 17.95 -28.66
N THR A 48 15.90 18.60 -28.37
CA THR A 48 15.09 18.28 -27.20
C THR A 48 14.12 17.20 -27.62
N LEU A 49 14.28 15.99 -27.08
CA LEU A 49 13.34 14.90 -27.25
C LEU A 49 12.30 15.01 -26.11
N PRO A 50 11.03 15.31 -26.39
CA PRO A 50 10.03 15.45 -25.34
C PRO A 50 9.71 14.06 -24.77
N VAL A 51 10.21 13.77 -23.56
CA VAL A 51 9.80 12.56 -22.82
C VAL A 51 8.42 12.84 -22.20
N THR A 52 7.51 11.88 -22.31
CA THR A 52 6.21 11.90 -21.62
C THR A 52 6.41 11.98 -20.11
N THR A 53 5.46 12.58 -19.38
CA THR A 53 5.60 12.88 -17.94
C THR A 53 5.66 11.65 -17.01
N THR A 54 5.56 10.44 -17.56
CA THR A 54 5.76 9.18 -16.84
C THR A 54 7.24 8.86 -16.71
N GLN A 55 7.75 8.84 -15.48
CA GLN A 55 9.11 8.36 -15.18
C GLN A 55 9.28 6.90 -15.63
N LEU A 56 10.49 6.56 -16.11
CA LEU A 56 10.82 5.19 -16.49
C LEU A 56 11.19 4.37 -15.25
N VAL A 57 10.61 3.16 -15.17
CA VAL A 57 10.90 2.20 -14.10
C VAL A 57 12.07 1.30 -14.47
N GLU A 58 12.61 0.58 -13.47
CA GLU A 58 13.66 -0.43 -13.67
C GLU A 58 13.33 -1.39 -14.83
N GLN A 59 14.37 -1.87 -15.54
CA GLN A 59 14.28 -2.78 -16.68
C GLN A 59 13.53 -2.25 -17.92
N SER A 60 13.10 -0.99 -17.95
CA SER A 60 12.55 -0.35 -19.17
C SER A 60 13.57 -0.37 -20.30
N SER A 61 13.17 -0.78 -21.51
CA SER A 61 14.02 -0.64 -22.71
C SER A 61 13.87 0.76 -23.29
N ILE A 62 14.98 1.39 -23.66
CA ILE A 62 15.01 2.67 -24.37
C ILE A 62 15.68 2.51 -25.73
N ALA A 63 15.28 3.33 -26.69
CA ALA A 63 15.93 3.50 -27.98
C ALA A 63 15.87 4.97 -28.38
N ILE A 64 16.97 5.47 -28.96
CA ILE A 64 17.11 6.87 -29.34
C ILE A 64 17.62 6.90 -30.76
N GLU A 65 16.85 7.53 -31.62
CA GLU A 65 17.11 7.62 -33.05
C GLU A 65 17.24 9.09 -33.45
N VAL A 66 18.15 9.39 -34.38
CA VAL A 66 18.09 10.61 -35.18
C VAL A 66 18.23 10.21 -36.63
N SER A 67 17.22 10.54 -37.43
CA SER A 67 17.09 10.16 -38.83
C SER A 67 16.86 11.35 -39.74
N VAL A 68 17.22 11.17 -41.01
CA VAL A 68 17.10 12.17 -42.06
C VAL A 68 15.75 11.98 -42.75
N VAL A 69 14.83 12.91 -42.52
CA VAL A 69 13.45 12.85 -43.04
C VAL A 69 13.37 13.38 -44.47
N LEU A 70 14.16 14.41 -44.79
CA LEU A 70 14.31 14.94 -46.14
C LEU A 70 15.81 15.00 -46.48
N PRO A 71 16.34 13.99 -47.21
CA PRO A 71 17.74 13.98 -47.61
C PRO A 71 18.01 15.00 -48.74
N PRO A 72 19.22 15.56 -48.82
CA PRO A 72 19.54 16.57 -49.81
C PRO A 72 19.75 15.93 -51.19
N LYS A 73 19.31 16.61 -52.26
CA LYS A 73 19.51 16.11 -53.63
C LYS A 73 21.00 16.07 -53.98
N ASN A 74 21.45 14.92 -54.48
CA ASN A 74 22.83 14.66 -54.92
C ASN A 74 23.93 15.00 -53.88
N GLY A 75 23.65 14.80 -52.59
CA GLY A 75 24.64 15.00 -51.52
C GLY A 75 24.55 13.94 -50.44
N THR A 76 25.64 13.79 -49.69
CA THR A 76 25.70 12.94 -48.50
C THR A 76 25.62 13.80 -47.23
N ILE A 77 24.91 13.28 -46.24
CA ILE A 77 24.95 13.74 -44.85
C ILE A 77 25.44 12.58 -43.99
N VAL A 78 26.42 12.85 -43.12
CA VAL A 78 26.89 11.91 -42.11
C VAL A 78 26.53 12.48 -40.74
N LEU A 79 25.85 11.67 -39.91
CA LEU A 79 25.52 12.02 -38.53
C LEU A 79 26.49 11.29 -37.59
N ASN A 80 27.33 12.04 -36.89
CA ASN A 80 28.35 11.50 -36.00
C ASN A 80 27.87 11.62 -34.53
N TRP A 81 27.47 10.49 -33.95
CA TRP A 81 27.06 10.40 -32.55
C TRP A 81 28.28 10.17 -31.63
N GLY A 82 28.34 10.88 -30.50
CA GLY A 82 29.33 10.62 -29.45
C GLY A 82 30.78 10.93 -29.83
N THR A 83 31.02 11.91 -30.70
CA THR A 83 32.40 12.31 -31.07
C THR A 83 33.17 12.86 -29.86
N THR A 84 34.51 12.83 -29.93
CA THR A 84 35.36 13.43 -28.90
C THR A 84 35.24 14.95 -28.84
N ALA A 85 34.89 15.60 -29.96
CA ALA A 85 34.63 17.04 -30.06
C ALA A 85 33.25 17.42 -29.50
N SER A 86 32.23 16.60 -29.71
CA SER A 86 30.83 16.88 -29.37
C SER A 86 30.17 15.68 -28.71
N ARG A 87 30.39 15.56 -27.40
CA ARG A 87 29.81 14.49 -26.60
C ARG A 87 28.28 14.52 -26.65
N SER A 88 27.68 13.39 -27.00
CA SER A 88 26.24 13.19 -26.99
C SER A 88 25.80 12.72 -25.60
N PHE A 89 25.00 13.52 -24.90
CA PHE A 89 24.38 13.16 -23.62
C PHE A 89 22.86 13.07 -23.75
N VAL A 90 22.26 12.22 -22.92
CA VAL A 90 20.81 12.06 -22.77
C VAL A 90 20.51 11.95 -21.29
N THR A 91 19.65 12.84 -20.78
CA THR A 91 19.13 12.76 -19.41
C THR A 91 17.81 11.98 -19.43
N ILE A 92 17.68 11.00 -18.56
CA ILE A 92 16.54 10.08 -18.54
C ILE A 92 15.83 10.21 -17.18
N PRO A 93 14.53 10.59 -17.13
CA PRO A 93 13.79 10.67 -15.88
C PRO A 93 13.42 9.25 -15.40
N MET A 94 14.31 8.64 -14.61
CA MET A 94 14.11 7.31 -14.03
C MET A 94 13.50 7.40 -12.62
N SER A 95 12.77 6.37 -12.21
CA SER A 95 12.26 6.19 -10.86
C SER A 95 12.33 4.72 -10.44
N GLY A 96 12.47 4.48 -9.14
CA GLY A 96 12.59 3.11 -8.59
C GLY A 96 13.86 2.36 -9.01
N TYR A 97 14.80 3.00 -9.72
CA TYR A 97 16.11 2.43 -10.03
C TYR A 97 17.01 2.31 -8.79
N ALA A 98 16.77 3.14 -7.77
CA ALA A 98 17.28 3.00 -6.41
C ALA A 98 16.10 2.91 -5.44
N THR A 99 16.16 1.96 -4.50
CA THR A 99 15.12 1.72 -3.48
C THR A 99 15.72 1.20 -2.19
N LEU A 100 14.92 1.16 -1.13
CA LEU A 100 15.26 0.37 0.05
C LEU A 100 14.96 -1.12 -0.19
N PHE A 101 15.90 -1.99 0.14
CA PHE A 101 15.79 -3.42 -0.07
C PHE A 101 15.21 -4.13 1.15
N SER A 102 14.13 -4.90 0.95
CA SER A 102 13.60 -5.82 1.96
C SER A 102 13.67 -7.26 1.45
N SER A 103 14.18 -8.16 2.28
CA SER A 103 14.08 -9.61 2.05
C SER A 103 12.99 -10.21 2.94
N SER A 104 12.69 -11.50 2.75
CA SER A 104 11.79 -12.27 3.64
C SER A 104 12.30 -12.41 5.08
N SER A 105 13.56 -12.06 5.36
CA SER A 105 14.21 -12.17 6.67
C SER A 105 14.73 -10.85 7.23
N THR A 106 14.70 -9.74 6.48
CA THR A 106 15.38 -8.51 6.87
C THR A 106 14.60 -7.28 6.43
N SER A 107 14.25 -6.44 7.41
CA SER A 107 13.64 -5.13 7.19
C SER A 107 14.60 -4.16 6.47
N PRO A 108 14.08 -3.27 5.61
CA PRO A 108 14.91 -2.33 4.84
C PRO A 108 15.64 -1.30 5.71
N VAL A 109 15.05 -0.94 6.84
CA VAL A 109 15.64 -0.09 7.87
C VAL A 109 15.61 -0.88 9.18
N THR A 110 16.73 -0.89 9.89
CA THR A 110 16.84 -1.46 11.23
C THR A 110 17.45 -0.43 12.18
N ILE A 111 16.84 -0.29 13.36
CA ILE A 111 17.21 0.70 14.37
C ILE A 111 17.63 -0.08 15.63
N GLN A 112 18.83 0.19 16.10
CA GLN A 112 19.49 -0.52 17.20
C GLN A 112 20.31 0.45 18.06
N ASP A 113 20.69 0.03 19.26
CA ASP A 113 21.67 0.77 20.06
C ASP A 113 23.11 0.49 19.59
N SER A 114 24.08 1.11 20.26
CA SER A 114 25.52 0.88 20.03
C SER A 114 26.01 -0.53 20.44
N ASN A 115 25.21 -1.30 21.17
CA ASN A 115 25.47 -2.71 21.48
C ASN A 115 24.87 -3.68 20.43
N GLY A 116 24.08 -3.18 19.48
CA GLY A 116 23.40 -4.03 18.49
C GLY A 116 22.04 -4.56 18.94
N ASN A 117 21.49 -4.10 20.08
CA ASN A 117 20.13 -4.44 20.48
C ASN A 117 19.15 -3.70 19.56
N ALA A 118 18.48 -4.43 18.67
CA ALA A 118 17.42 -3.88 17.83
C ALA A 118 16.12 -3.74 18.64
N GLY A 119 15.45 -2.59 18.52
CA GLY A 119 14.19 -2.36 19.23
C GLY A 119 13.56 -1.00 18.93
N PRO A 120 12.23 -0.86 19.11
CA PRO A 120 11.52 0.40 18.89
C PRO A 120 11.55 1.34 20.10
N LEU A 121 12.29 1.03 21.18
CA LEU A 121 12.33 1.78 22.43
C LEU A 121 13.75 1.92 22.96
N PHE A 122 14.14 3.15 23.28
CA PHE A 122 15.43 3.55 23.85
C PHE A 122 15.24 4.43 25.08
N TYR A 123 16.21 4.44 26.00
CA TYR A 123 16.09 5.14 27.28
C TYR A 123 17.01 6.37 27.39
N LEU A 124 16.46 7.52 27.78
CA LEU A 124 17.17 8.80 27.87
C LEU A 124 18.45 8.76 28.72
N ASN A 125 18.46 8.00 29.83
CA ASN A 125 19.66 7.83 30.68
C ASN A 125 20.36 6.47 30.47
N SER A 126 20.30 5.91 29.25
CA SER A 126 21.04 4.71 28.88
C SER A 126 22.55 4.97 28.89
N GLN A 127 23.35 3.96 29.27
CA GLN A 127 24.79 3.94 28.99
C GLN A 127 25.08 3.83 27.48
N TYR A 128 24.09 3.38 26.70
CA TYR A 128 24.10 3.27 25.25
C TYR A 128 23.14 4.32 24.67
N ASN A 129 23.57 5.58 24.69
CA ASN A 129 22.79 6.74 24.25
C ASN A 129 22.98 7.08 22.75
N THR A 130 23.44 6.12 21.96
CA THR A 130 23.62 6.26 20.50
C THR A 130 22.68 5.31 19.77
N ILE A 131 21.78 5.89 19.00
CA ILE A 131 20.97 5.19 17.99
C ILE A 131 21.85 4.91 16.79
N VAL A 132 21.83 3.68 16.30
CA VAL A 132 22.46 3.25 15.06
C VAL A 132 21.36 2.83 14.09
N VAL A 133 21.22 3.59 13.00
CA VAL A 133 20.29 3.31 11.90
C VAL A 133 21.06 2.59 10.81
N LYS A 134 20.64 1.38 10.47
CA LYS A 134 21.18 0.60 9.34
C LYS A 134 20.13 0.50 8.25
N VAL A 135 20.54 0.78 7.02
CA VAL A 135 19.67 0.83 5.84
C VAL A 135 20.24 -0.09 4.77
N LEU A 136 19.40 -0.94 4.18
CA LEU A 136 19.75 -1.72 3.00
C LEU A 136 19.24 -1.00 1.75
N VAL A 137 20.16 -0.66 0.84
CA VAL A 137 19.87 0.01 -0.43
C VAL A 137 20.06 -0.97 -1.58
N GLN A 138 19.09 -1.03 -2.48
CA GLN A 138 19.23 -1.63 -3.80
C GLN A 138 19.36 -0.52 -4.84
N SER A 139 20.34 -0.62 -5.74
CA SER A 139 20.42 0.18 -6.95
C SER A 139 20.64 -0.73 -8.16
N ALA A 140 19.81 -0.55 -9.19
CA ALA A 140 19.90 -1.22 -10.48
C ALA A 140 21.12 -0.78 -11.30
N LEU A 141 21.61 0.45 -11.05
CA LEU A 141 22.85 0.99 -11.62
C LEU A 141 24.07 0.70 -10.73
N GLY A 142 23.87 -0.04 -9.64
CA GLY A 142 24.90 -0.42 -8.68
C GLY A 142 25.29 0.70 -7.71
N LEU A 143 26.27 0.39 -6.86
CA LEU A 143 26.73 1.28 -5.80
C LEU A 143 27.41 2.55 -6.35
N SER A 144 28.02 2.49 -7.53
CA SER A 144 28.72 3.62 -8.17
C SER A 144 27.83 4.78 -8.58
N ASP A 145 26.51 4.57 -8.63
CA ASP A 145 25.51 5.59 -8.96
C ASP A 145 24.93 6.28 -7.70
N VAL A 146 25.13 5.69 -6.51
CA VAL A 146 24.73 6.24 -5.22
C VAL A 146 25.84 7.15 -4.70
N GLN A 147 25.60 8.46 -4.66
CA GLN A 147 26.56 9.44 -4.14
C GLN A 147 26.59 9.42 -2.61
N THR A 148 25.42 9.57 -1.99
CA THR A 148 25.23 9.49 -0.54
C THR A 148 23.87 8.87 -0.21
N VAL A 149 23.77 8.32 1.00
CA VAL A 149 22.49 7.97 1.61
C VAL A 149 22.42 8.81 2.87
N ASN A 150 21.44 9.71 2.94
CA ASN A 150 21.31 10.67 4.02
C ASN A 150 20.18 10.25 4.96
N VAL A 151 20.38 10.42 6.26
CA VAL A 151 19.37 10.18 7.29
C VAL A 151 18.95 11.49 7.94
N THR A 152 17.63 11.71 8.02
CA THR A 152 17.02 12.77 8.83
C THR A 152 16.19 12.12 9.92
N ILE A 153 16.44 12.49 11.17
CA ILE A 153 15.63 12.10 12.32
C ILE A 153 14.76 13.30 12.69
N PHE A 154 13.45 13.11 12.75
CA PHE A 154 12.50 14.08 13.28
C PHE A 154 12.10 13.71 14.70
N ASP A 155 11.91 14.72 15.53
CA ASP A 155 11.47 14.58 16.91
C ASP A 155 9.94 14.36 17.03
N PRO A 156 9.41 14.15 18.25
CA PRO A 156 7.98 13.91 18.46
C PRO A 156 7.05 15.08 18.09
N HIS A 157 7.59 16.28 17.84
CA HIS A 157 6.86 17.45 17.36
C HIS A 157 6.90 17.58 15.84
N GLY A 158 7.74 16.78 15.16
CA GLY A 158 7.97 16.84 13.72
C GLY A 158 9.11 17.77 13.32
N ASP A 159 9.90 18.26 14.27
CA ASP A 159 11.06 19.12 14.00
C ASP A 159 12.32 18.27 13.74
N PRO A 160 13.16 18.61 12.75
CA PRO A 160 14.38 17.85 12.45
C PRO A 160 15.44 18.04 13.54
N VAL A 161 16.00 16.93 14.00
CA VAL A 161 16.91 16.88 15.15
C VAL A 161 18.31 17.36 14.79
N LYS A 162 18.87 18.26 15.62
CA LYS A 162 20.24 18.77 15.46
C LYS A 162 21.26 17.62 15.42
N LYS A 163 22.15 17.63 14.42
CA LYS A 163 23.13 16.57 14.11
C LYS A 163 22.50 15.23 13.69
N ALA A 164 21.30 15.30 13.14
CA ALA A 164 20.60 14.21 12.45
C ALA A 164 19.64 14.82 11.41
N THR A 165 20.10 15.83 10.68
CA THR A 165 19.36 16.46 9.56
C THR A 165 20.19 16.31 8.31
N ASP A 166 19.70 15.52 7.35
CA ASP A 166 20.37 15.19 6.09
C ASP A 166 21.82 14.67 6.28
N GLU A 167 22.09 13.97 7.38
CA GLU A 167 23.44 13.49 7.72
C GLU A 167 23.82 12.29 6.86
N PRO A 168 25.00 12.28 6.22
CA PRO A 168 25.43 11.18 5.35
C PRO A 168 25.78 9.92 6.15
N MET A 169 25.21 8.79 5.74
CA MET A 169 25.46 7.48 6.32
C MET A 169 26.75 6.85 5.77
N GLN A 170 27.47 6.09 6.60
CA GLN A 170 28.66 5.35 6.17
C GLN A 170 28.26 4.08 5.41
N GLY A 171 28.63 4.01 4.13
CA GLY A 171 28.40 2.84 3.27
C GLY A 171 29.70 2.15 2.81
N PRO A 172 29.59 0.96 2.19
CA PRO A 172 30.71 0.35 1.48
C PRO A 172 31.20 1.27 0.36
N GLN A 173 32.51 1.20 0.07
CA GLN A 173 33.11 1.94 -1.04
C GLN A 173 33.07 1.16 -2.36
N THR A 174 33.00 -0.17 -2.27
CA THR A 174 32.89 -1.10 -3.40
C THR A 174 32.06 -2.32 -2.99
N GLY A 175 31.35 -2.93 -3.94
CA GLY A 175 30.56 -4.14 -3.72
C GLY A 175 29.25 -4.18 -4.53
N PRO A 176 28.60 -5.35 -4.62
CA PRO A 176 27.28 -5.48 -5.25
C PRO A 176 26.18 -4.87 -4.38
N CYS A 177 25.08 -4.46 -5.01
CA CYS A 177 23.81 -4.22 -4.31
C CYS A 177 23.07 -5.55 -4.08
N PRO A 178 22.31 -5.71 -2.97
CA PRO A 178 21.99 -4.69 -1.97
C PRO A 178 23.15 -4.40 -1.02
N CYS A 179 23.36 -3.12 -0.74
CA CYS A 179 24.47 -2.59 0.07
C CYS A 179 23.95 -1.97 1.37
N SER A 180 24.75 -2.04 2.45
CA SER A 180 24.35 -1.60 3.79
C SER A 180 24.99 -0.26 4.16
N PHE A 181 24.17 0.73 4.46
CA PHE A 181 24.59 2.04 4.97
C PHE A 181 24.27 2.14 6.46
N VAL A 182 25.16 2.78 7.23
CA VAL A 182 25.06 2.91 8.68
C VAL A 182 25.23 4.36 9.11
N GLY A 183 24.19 4.93 9.71
CA GLY A 183 24.20 6.24 10.34
C GLY A 183 24.11 6.08 11.85
N SER A 184 24.66 7.03 12.61
CA SER A 184 24.55 7.03 14.07
C SER A 184 24.20 8.42 14.59
N TRP A 185 23.30 8.47 15.57
CA TRP A 185 22.88 9.68 16.24
C TRP A 185 22.92 9.48 17.75
N THR A 186 23.65 10.36 18.45
CA THR A 186 23.77 10.34 19.91
C THR A 186 22.80 11.34 20.53
N TYR A 187 21.89 10.87 21.38
CA TYR A 187 20.94 11.70 22.10
C TYR A 187 21.45 12.10 23.48
N ALA A 188 20.93 13.21 23.98
CA ALA A 188 21.20 13.68 25.33
C ALA A 188 20.13 13.16 26.30
N SER A 189 20.45 13.12 27.60
CA SER A 189 19.51 12.70 28.65
C SER A 189 18.30 13.63 28.82
N ASN A 190 18.36 14.84 28.25
CA ASN A 190 17.27 15.81 28.20
C ASN A 190 16.62 15.95 26.81
N SER A 191 16.86 14.99 25.90
CA SER A 191 16.15 14.94 24.60
C SER A 191 14.62 14.79 24.80
N THR A 192 13.85 15.27 23.83
CA THR A 192 12.38 15.23 23.85
C THR A 192 11.86 13.80 24.01
N GLN A 193 10.93 13.60 24.94
CA GLN A 193 10.30 12.29 25.15
C GLN A 193 9.24 12.04 24.07
N GLY A 194 9.23 10.85 23.46
CA GLY A 194 8.19 10.43 22.52
C GLY A 194 8.70 9.70 21.28
N GLN A 195 7.87 9.66 20.23
CA GLN A 195 8.12 8.91 19.01
C GLN A 195 8.89 9.76 17.98
N TYR A 196 10.13 9.37 17.71
CA TYR A 196 10.98 9.90 16.66
C TYR A 196 10.72 9.20 15.33
N GLN A 197 10.82 9.95 14.23
CA GLN A 197 10.66 9.45 12.87
C GLN A 197 12.01 9.45 12.14
N VAL A 198 12.26 8.44 11.32
CA VAL A 198 13.50 8.27 10.55
C VAL A 198 13.18 8.33 9.06
N LEU A 199 13.60 9.41 8.43
CA LEU A 199 13.56 9.61 6.99
C LEU A 199 14.94 9.26 6.41
N VAL A 200 14.91 8.46 5.35
CA VAL A 200 16.10 8.09 4.55
C VAL A 200 15.89 8.59 3.12
N ASN A 201 16.90 9.31 2.62
CA ASN A 201 17.02 9.76 1.24
C ASN A 201 18.24 9.09 0.59
N ILE A 202 18.10 8.67 -0.67
CA ILE A 202 19.22 8.22 -1.51
C ILE A 202 19.48 9.32 -2.54
N VAL A 203 20.72 9.78 -2.63
CA VAL A 203 21.16 10.83 -3.57
C VAL A 203 22.05 10.20 -4.64
N ASP A 204 21.77 10.49 -5.91
CA ASP A 204 22.54 10.01 -7.05
C ASP A 204 23.83 10.82 -7.29
N ILE A 205 24.73 10.33 -8.14
CA ILE A 205 25.96 11.04 -8.55
C ILE A 205 25.74 12.37 -9.28
N GLN A 206 24.50 12.71 -9.63
CA GLN A 206 24.11 13.99 -10.22
C GLN A 206 23.57 14.98 -9.16
N GLY A 207 23.42 14.55 -7.91
CA GLY A 207 22.89 15.33 -6.80
C GLY A 207 21.36 15.33 -6.68
N ASN A 208 20.65 14.47 -7.42
CA ASN A 208 19.20 14.34 -7.30
C ASN A 208 18.81 13.31 -6.23
N VAL A 209 17.64 13.49 -5.62
CA VAL A 209 17.05 12.49 -4.72
C VAL A 209 16.46 11.35 -5.55
N ALA A 210 17.22 10.26 -5.67
CA ALA A 210 16.85 9.02 -6.36
C ALA A 210 15.68 8.29 -5.68
N TYR A 211 15.63 8.39 -4.34
CA TYR A 211 14.60 7.81 -3.51
C TYR A 211 14.43 8.62 -2.22
N ALA A 212 13.19 8.83 -1.79
CA ALA A 212 12.85 9.33 -0.46
C ALA A 212 11.82 8.39 0.18
N SER A 213 12.04 8.01 1.43
CA SER A 213 11.08 7.22 2.21
C SER A 213 9.93 8.10 2.72
N SER A 214 8.83 7.48 3.17
CA SER A 214 7.80 8.22 3.93
C SER A 214 8.31 8.51 5.35
N PRO A 215 8.09 9.70 5.94
CA PRO A 215 8.42 9.99 7.34
C PRO A 215 7.83 8.96 8.32
N SER A 216 6.66 8.40 8.00
CA SER A 216 5.99 7.38 8.81
C SER A 216 6.53 5.95 8.64
N ALA A 217 7.52 5.71 7.76
CA ALA A 217 7.95 4.36 7.38
C ALA A 217 8.89 3.69 8.41
N SER A 218 9.56 4.48 9.27
CA SER A 218 10.49 3.96 10.27
C SER A 218 10.52 4.90 11.47
N THR A 219 10.28 4.36 12.67
CA THR A 219 10.14 5.17 13.89
C THR A 219 10.69 4.45 15.12
N PHE A 220 11.19 5.20 16.10
CA PHE A 220 11.60 4.69 17.41
C PHE A 220 11.08 5.59 18.53
N LEU A 221 11.03 5.08 19.75
CA LEU A 221 10.53 5.77 20.94
C LEU A 221 11.70 6.06 21.89
N LEU A 222 11.74 7.25 22.49
CA LEU A 222 12.77 7.67 23.43
C LEU A 222 12.12 8.12 24.76
N GLU A 223 12.48 7.47 25.86
CA GLU A 223 11.74 7.53 27.13
C GLU A 223 12.64 7.58 28.38
N PRO A 224 12.22 8.17 29.52
CA PRO A 224 12.98 8.09 30.77
C PRO A 224 13.07 6.65 31.33
N PRO A 225 14.18 6.24 31.99
CA PRO A 225 14.24 4.95 32.67
C PRO A 225 13.19 4.87 33.80
N GLY A 226 12.51 3.74 33.91
CA GLY A 226 11.43 3.57 34.89
C GLY A 226 10.09 4.21 34.47
N TYR A 227 10.08 5.03 33.40
CA TYR A 227 8.84 5.26 32.66
C TYR A 227 8.50 3.95 31.93
N ILE A 228 7.39 3.34 32.31
CA ILE A 228 6.76 2.30 31.49
C ILE A 228 5.84 3.06 30.55
N PRO A 229 6.20 3.31 29.28
CA PRO A 229 5.29 3.93 28.35
C PRO A 229 4.03 3.07 28.27
N PHE A 230 2.87 3.69 28.51
CA PHE A 230 1.60 3.05 28.16
C PHE A 230 1.67 2.69 26.67
N PRO A 231 1.35 1.44 26.30
CA PRO A 231 2.09 0.79 25.24
C PRO A 231 1.78 1.32 23.82
N TYR A 232 2.79 1.96 23.21
CA TYR A 232 3.24 1.58 21.87
C TYR A 232 4.07 0.28 22.04
N ASN A 233 3.51 -0.90 22.30
CA ASN A 233 2.43 -1.58 21.58
C ASN A 233 1.92 -2.77 22.45
N LEU A 234 0.84 -3.53 22.23
CA LEU A 234 -0.17 -3.64 21.17
C LEU A 234 0.35 -3.78 19.73
N ILE A 235 1.30 -4.66 19.39
CA ILE A 235 1.87 -5.93 19.91
C ILE A 235 2.49 -5.95 21.34
N PRO A 236 2.22 -6.93 22.24
CA PRO A 236 1.65 -6.73 23.58
C PRO A 236 2.49 -7.44 24.70
N TYR A 237 1.79 -7.97 25.73
CA TYR A 237 2.32 -8.77 26.84
C TYR A 237 3.20 -7.91 27.78
N PHE A 238 2.89 -7.67 29.06
CA PHE A 238 1.90 -8.29 29.95
C PHE A 238 1.26 -7.26 30.89
N ILE A 239 0.10 -7.64 31.44
CA ILE A 239 -0.58 -6.92 32.52
C ILE A 239 0.01 -7.33 33.89
N ILE A 240 0.34 -6.30 34.70
CA ILE A 240 0.45 -6.26 36.18
C ILE A 240 1.64 -6.97 36.88
N GLY A 241 2.31 -6.19 37.74
CA GLY A 241 3.10 -6.70 38.86
C GLY A 241 4.01 -5.67 39.55
N GLY A 242 3.48 -4.50 39.96
CA GLY A 242 4.28 -3.50 40.67
C GLY A 242 4.38 -3.74 42.19
N VAL A 243 5.51 -3.38 42.80
CA VAL A 243 5.65 -3.06 44.24
C VAL A 243 6.61 -1.88 44.39
N ALA A 244 6.29 -1.03 45.36
CA ALA A 244 6.90 0.24 45.76
C ALA A 244 8.43 0.29 45.93
N ALA A 245 8.96 1.50 45.78
CA ALA A 245 10.14 1.98 46.50
C ALA A 245 9.95 3.46 46.92
N ALA A 246 9.02 3.69 47.86
CA ALA A 246 8.90 4.96 48.58
C ALA A 246 8.56 4.69 50.06
N GLY A 247 9.59 4.27 50.82
CA GLY A 247 9.61 4.27 52.29
C GLY A 247 8.90 3.13 53.03
N GLY A 248 9.52 2.70 54.12
CA GLY A 248 8.81 2.07 55.25
C GLY A 248 8.91 0.55 55.35
N ALA A 249 9.18 0.08 56.57
CA ALA A 249 9.30 -1.34 56.91
C ALA A 249 7.94 -2.05 57.10
N ALA A 250 8.01 -3.39 57.10
CA ALA A 250 7.02 -4.36 57.57
C ALA A 250 5.77 -4.63 56.70
N GLY A 251 5.45 -5.93 56.53
CA GLY A 251 4.16 -6.41 55.99
C GLY A 251 4.27 -7.36 54.80
N GLY A 252 4.57 -8.64 55.04
CA GLY A 252 4.52 -9.67 53.99
C GLY A 252 3.09 -10.17 53.75
N VAL A 253 2.53 -9.96 52.54
CA VAL A 253 1.29 -10.60 52.08
C VAL A 253 1.36 -10.96 50.59
N PHE A 254 0.90 -12.16 50.26
CA PHE A 254 0.70 -12.72 48.92
C PHE A 254 0.20 -11.72 47.84
N TYR A 255 0.85 -11.69 46.68
CA TYR A 255 0.20 -11.20 45.43
C TYR A 255 0.19 -12.25 44.32
N ARG A 256 -0.93 -12.98 44.24
CA ARG A 256 -1.21 -14.02 43.24
C ARG A 256 -1.67 -13.34 41.93
N ARG A 257 -0.87 -13.44 40.85
CA ARG A 257 -1.17 -12.87 39.51
C ARG A 257 -2.63 -13.09 39.09
N ARG A 258 -3.47 -12.05 39.13
CA ARG A 258 -4.77 -12.04 38.45
C ARG A 258 -4.55 -11.73 36.97
N LYS A 259 -4.57 -12.75 36.11
CA LYS A 259 -4.80 -12.58 34.67
C LYS A 259 -6.05 -11.70 34.51
N SER A 260 -5.92 -10.52 33.90
CA SER A 260 -7.10 -9.78 33.45
C SER A 260 -7.79 -10.64 32.39
N LYS A 261 -9.00 -11.12 32.70
CA LYS A 261 -9.81 -11.85 31.71
C LYS A 261 -10.24 -10.84 30.66
N SER A 262 -9.69 -10.94 29.45
CA SER A 262 -10.31 -10.34 28.28
C SER A 262 -11.66 -11.03 28.09
N TYR A 263 -12.74 -10.26 27.99
CA TYR A 263 -14.06 -10.83 27.76
C TYR A 263 -14.28 -10.91 26.25
N LEU A 264 -14.63 -12.10 25.77
CA LEU A 264 -15.09 -12.31 24.41
C LEU A 264 -16.49 -11.72 24.30
N ILE A 265 -16.66 -10.76 23.39
CA ILE A 265 -17.93 -10.09 23.10
C ILE A 265 -18.37 -10.46 21.68
N PRO A 266 -19.66 -10.80 21.46
CA PRO A 266 -20.17 -11.18 20.14
C PRO A 266 -19.94 -10.12 19.06
N PHE A 267 -20.15 -10.55 17.81
CA PHE A 267 -20.06 -9.70 16.63
C PHE A 267 -20.92 -8.43 16.71
N ASP A 268 -22.04 -8.45 17.45
CA ASP A 268 -22.90 -7.28 17.72
C ASP A 268 -22.11 -6.04 18.19
N HIS A 269 -20.94 -6.21 18.79
CA HIS A 269 -20.07 -5.08 19.15
C HIS A 269 -19.59 -4.27 17.94
N PHE A 270 -19.55 -4.83 16.73
CA PHE A 270 -19.35 -4.06 15.48
C PHE A 270 -20.39 -2.94 15.32
N ASN A 271 -21.62 -3.17 15.79
CA ASN A 271 -22.64 -2.13 15.81
C ASN A 271 -22.27 -1.02 16.82
N SER A 272 -21.60 -1.33 17.94
CA SER A 272 -21.02 -0.31 18.84
C SER A 272 -19.86 0.44 18.17
N LEU A 273 -18.93 -0.28 17.53
CA LEU A 273 -17.76 0.31 16.85
C LEU A 273 -18.19 1.31 15.76
N THR A 274 -19.23 0.99 15.01
CA THR A 274 -19.78 1.88 13.99
C THR A 274 -20.64 3.01 14.56
N GLY A 275 -21.02 3.00 15.84
CA GLY A 275 -21.91 4.01 16.47
C GLY A 275 -23.41 3.75 16.33
N GLY A 276 -23.84 2.49 16.12
CA GLY A 276 -25.24 2.07 15.99
C GLY A 276 -25.60 1.34 14.68
N GLY A 277 -24.74 0.43 14.19
CA GLY A 277 -24.98 -0.41 13.00
C GLY A 277 -25.08 0.32 11.64
N LEU A 278 -24.88 -0.39 10.53
CA LEU A 278 -24.78 0.24 9.21
C LEU A 278 -26.17 0.55 8.60
N PRO A 279 -26.51 1.82 8.30
CA PRO A 279 -27.80 2.18 7.73
C PRO A 279 -27.88 1.86 6.23
N GLY A 280 -29.11 1.76 5.71
CA GLY A 280 -29.34 1.72 4.27
C GLY A 280 -28.85 3.00 3.57
N GLY A 281 -28.49 2.91 2.30
CA GLY A 281 -27.89 4.01 1.54
C GLY A 281 -26.40 4.22 1.82
N THR A 282 -25.68 3.22 2.32
CA THR A 282 -24.25 3.32 2.67
C THR A 282 -23.36 2.51 1.72
N VAL A 283 -22.32 3.14 1.18
CA VAL A 283 -21.20 2.44 0.52
C VAL A 283 -20.05 2.26 1.52
N VAL A 284 -19.63 1.01 1.70
CA VAL A 284 -18.64 0.57 2.68
C VAL A 284 -17.45 -0.06 1.94
N THR A 285 -16.26 0.48 2.16
CA THR A 285 -15.00 -0.14 1.71
C THR A 285 -14.35 -0.87 2.89
N VAL A 286 -13.98 -2.13 2.70
CA VAL A 286 -13.27 -2.95 3.67
C VAL A 286 -11.86 -3.22 3.17
N GLU A 287 -10.89 -2.52 3.72
CA GLU A 287 -9.49 -2.57 3.31
C GLU A 287 -8.62 -3.33 4.31
N GLY A 288 -7.50 -3.89 3.85
CA GLY A 288 -6.59 -4.61 4.74
C GLY A 288 -5.65 -5.59 4.05
N ASN A 289 -4.63 -6.05 4.78
CA ASN A 289 -3.68 -7.05 4.27
C ASN A 289 -4.30 -8.45 4.14
N THR A 290 -3.58 -9.40 3.53
CA THR A 290 -4.06 -10.76 3.28
C THR A 290 -4.26 -11.53 4.60
N GLY A 291 -5.39 -12.22 4.74
CA GLY A 291 -5.75 -12.97 5.95
C GLY A 291 -6.12 -12.11 7.17
N SER A 292 -6.33 -10.80 7.00
CA SER A 292 -6.94 -9.90 7.99
C SER A 292 -8.40 -10.25 8.31
N GLY A 293 -9.10 -11.00 7.46
CA GLY A 293 -10.48 -11.43 7.68
C GLY A 293 -11.55 -10.63 6.94
N LYS A 294 -11.19 -9.89 5.88
CA LYS A 294 -12.13 -9.10 5.06
C LYS A 294 -13.35 -9.91 4.58
N THR A 295 -13.11 -11.06 3.95
CA THR A 295 -14.15 -12.02 3.50
C THR A 295 -15.08 -12.42 4.64
N LEU A 296 -14.53 -12.86 5.77
CA LEU A 296 -15.28 -13.24 6.97
C LEU A 296 -16.12 -12.09 7.53
N LEU A 297 -15.65 -10.84 7.45
CA LEU A 297 -16.44 -9.67 7.85
C LEU A 297 -17.65 -9.46 6.93
N LEU A 298 -17.46 -9.58 5.61
CA LEU A 298 -18.57 -9.48 4.64
C LEU A 298 -19.57 -10.62 4.83
N GLU A 299 -19.09 -11.86 4.93
CA GLU A 299 -19.88 -13.05 5.23
C GLU A 299 -20.72 -12.87 6.50
N GLN A 300 -20.14 -12.36 7.59
CA GLN A 300 -20.84 -12.20 8.85
C GLN A 300 -21.86 -11.04 8.86
N LEU A 301 -21.55 -9.93 8.18
CA LEU A 301 -22.50 -8.85 7.92
C LEU A 301 -23.64 -9.29 6.99
N MET A 302 -23.36 -10.14 6.00
CA MET A 302 -24.37 -10.76 5.16
C MET A 302 -25.26 -11.68 5.99
N GLY A 303 -24.69 -12.45 6.91
CA GLY A 303 -25.45 -13.25 7.88
C GLY A 303 -26.39 -12.41 8.76
N GLU A 304 -25.99 -11.22 9.18
CA GLU A 304 -26.88 -10.28 9.87
C GLU A 304 -28.01 -9.77 8.96
N ASP A 305 -27.71 -9.36 7.73
CA ASP A 305 -28.71 -8.85 6.81
C ASP A 305 -29.72 -9.93 6.40
N LEU A 306 -29.26 -11.15 6.10
CA LEU A 306 -30.11 -12.32 5.84
C LEU A 306 -31.02 -12.66 7.02
N ARG A 307 -30.50 -12.66 8.27
CA ARG A 307 -31.32 -12.84 9.49
C ARG A 307 -32.39 -11.76 9.65
N ASN A 308 -32.14 -10.55 9.16
CA ASN A 308 -33.10 -9.45 9.12
C ASN A 308 -34.00 -9.46 7.86
N ALA A 309 -34.06 -10.59 7.14
CA ALA A 309 -34.79 -10.78 5.89
C ALA A 309 -34.43 -9.76 4.79
N ARG A 310 -33.22 -9.18 4.82
CA ARG A 310 -32.71 -8.33 3.74
C ARG A 310 -32.12 -9.19 2.64
N PRO A 311 -32.57 -9.03 1.38
CA PRO A 311 -31.99 -9.71 0.25
C PRO A 311 -30.52 -9.33 0.08
N CYS A 312 -29.68 -10.32 -0.21
CA CYS A 312 -28.24 -10.18 -0.36
C CYS A 312 -27.77 -10.71 -1.72
N VAL A 313 -26.88 -9.96 -2.36
CA VAL A 313 -26.13 -10.40 -3.55
C VAL A 313 -24.66 -10.50 -3.15
N PHE A 314 -24.04 -11.66 -3.32
CA PHE A 314 -22.62 -11.86 -3.03
C PHE A 314 -21.85 -12.14 -4.33
N VAL A 315 -21.01 -11.19 -4.75
CA VAL A 315 -20.15 -11.30 -5.92
C VAL A 315 -18.79 -11.81 -5.47
N SER A 316 -18.47 -13.04 -5.86
CA SER A 316 -17.20 -13.70 -5.51
C SER A 316 -16.25 -13.67 -6.70
N THR A 317 -15.12 -12.96 -6.57
CA THR A 317 -14.06 -12.88 -7.58
C THR A 317 -12.70 -13.31 -7.04
N ALA A 318 -12.59 -13.51 -5.72
CA ALA A 318 -11.36 -13.92 -5.04
C ALA A 318 -11.33 -15.41 -4.65
N ASP A 319 -12.49 -16.06 -4.58
CA ASP A 319 -12.64 -17.47 -4.19
C ASP A 319 -13.93 -18.07 -4.80
N PHE A 320 -14.06 -19.40 -4.78
CA PHE A 320 -15.26 -20.09 -5.25
C PHE A 320 -16.47 -19.84 -4.33
N PRO A 321 -17.70 -19.65 -4.86
CA PRO A 321 -18.91 -19.53 -4.05
C PRO A 321 -19.12 -20.69 -3.04
N ASN A 322 -18.72 -21.91 -3.40
CA ASN A 322 -18.78 -23.07 -2.49
C ASN A 322 -17.87 -22.94 -1.25
N ASN A 323 -16.74 -22.23 -1.36
CA ASN A 323 -15.88 -21.95 -0.22
C ASN A 323 -16.55 -20.92 0.70
N ILE A 324 -17.18 -19.86 0.14
CA ILE A 324 -18.00 -18.89 0.90
C ILE A 324 -19.16 -19.60 1.63
N ARG A 325 -19.90 -20.51 0.96
CA ARG A 325 -20.93 -21.34 1.61
C ARG A 325 -20.37 -22.18 2.76
N THR A 326 -19.17 -22.73 2.59
CA THR A 326 -18.50 -23.57 3.61
C THR A 326 -18.05 -22.74 4.81
N ASN A 327 -17.48 -21.55 4.59
CA ASN A 327 -17.09 -20.60 5.64
C ASN A 327 -18.31 -20.13 6.44
N MET A 328 -19.37 -19.71 5.75
CA MET A 328 -20.65 -19.32 6.37
C MET A 328 -21.22 -20.44 7.26
N LYS A 329 -21.22 -21.67 6.76
CA LYS A 329 -21.67 -22.85 7.52
C LYS A 329 -20.76 -23.14 8.71
N ALA A 330 -19.44 -22.98 8.58
CA ALA A 330 -18.48 -23.10 9.68
C ALA A 330 -18.67 -22.00 10.75
N MET A 331 -19.21 -20.83 10.39
CA MET A 331 -19.66 -19.79 11.33
C MET A 331 -21.08 -20.00 11.88
N GLY A 332 -21.72 -21.14 11.61
CA GLY A 332 -23.05 -21.47 12.09
C GLY A 332 -24.19 -20.82 11.28
N ILE A 333 -23.92 -20.31 10.08
CA ILE A 333 -24.92 -19.66 9.22
C ILE A 333 -25.15 -20.55 7.98
N ASP A 334 -26.21 -21.36 8.01
CA ASP A 334 -26.62 -22.12 6.82
C ASP A 334 -27.29 -21.18 5.81
N VAL A 335 -26.64 -21.01 4.66
CA VAL A 335 -27.11 -20.13 3.58
C VAL A 335 -28.11 -20.80 2.63
N SER A 336 -28.23 -22.13 2.65
CA SER A 336 -28.99 -22.89 1.64
C SER A 336 -30.47 -22.50 1.56
N GLY A 337 -31.13 -22.26 2.69
CA GLY A 337 -32.52 -21.80 2.74
C GLY A 337 -32.71 -20.38 2.19
N TYR A 338 -31.72 -19.50 2.33
CA TYR A 338 -31.75 -18.15 1.78
C TYR A 338 -31.55 -18.17 0.25
N GLU A 339 -30.74 -19.08 -0.27
CA GLU A 339 -30.59 -19.29 -1.72
C GLU A 339 -31.86 -19.87 -2.35
N GLN A 340 -32.47 -20.86 -1.70
CA GLN A 340 -33.72 -21.49 -2.16
C GLN A 340 -34.91 -20.50 -2.17
N SER A 341 -34.98 -19.60 -1.19
CA SER A 341 -35.99 -18.54 -1.12
C SER A 341 -35.68 -17.31 -1.99
N GLY A 342 -34.50 -17.25 -2.61
CA GLY A 342 -34.06 -16.09 -3.40
C GLY A 342 -33.67 -14.86 -2.57
N LEU A 343 -33.53 -14.99 -1.25
CA LEU A 343 -32.97 -13.97 -0.36
C LEU A 343 -31.45 -13.86 -0.49
N LEU A 344 -30.76 -14.90 -0.96
CA LEU A 344 -29.34 -14.85 -1.32
C LEU A 344 -29.15 -15.21 -2.79
N THR A 345 -28.33 -14.46 -3.50
CA THR A 345 -27.85 -14.80 -4.85
C THR A 345 -26.34 -14.63 -4.93
N PHE A 346 -25.63 -15.71 -5.27
CA PHE A 346 -24.22 -15.64 -5.61
C PHE A 346 -24.03 -15.23 -7.07
N VAL A 347 -22.99 -14.43 -7.32
CA VAL A 347 -22.48 -14.09 -8.64
C VAL A 347 -21.02 -14.52 -8.70
N ASP A 348 -20.70 -15.48 -9.55
CA ASP A 348 -19.39 -16.11 -9.61
C ASP A 348 -18.50 -15.49 -10.70
N GLY A 349 -17.48 -14.75 -10.31
CA GLY A 349 -16.41 -14.30 -11.19
C GLY A 349 -15.06 -14.96 -10.92
N TYR A 350 -15.00 -16.01 -10.10
CA TYR A 350 -13.75 -16.72 -9.81
C TYR A 350 -13.59 -17.98 -10.66
N SER A 351 -14.66 -18.76 -10.87
CA SER A 351 -14.55 -20.03 -11.62
C SER A 351 -13.98 -19.86 -13.04
N ALA A 352 -14.39 -18.80 -13.75
CA ALA A 352 -13.88 -18.50 -15.09
C ALA A 352 -12.38 -18.15 -15.10
N GLU A 353 -11.88 -17.44 -14.08
CA GLU A 353 -10.44 -17.14 -13.91
C GLU A 353 -9.66 -18.40 -13.51
N ALA A 354 -10.29 -19.32 -12.77
CA ALA A 354 -9.75 -20.65 -12.45
C ALA A 354 -9.85 -21.68 -13.59
N GLY A 355 -10.40 -21.31 -14.75
CA GLY A 355 -10.58 -22.20 -15.91
C GLY A 355 -11.67 -23.26 -15.73
N GLN A 356 -12.64 -23.03 -14.85
CA GLN A 356 -13.72 -23.95 -14.51
C GLN A 356 -15.10 -23.38 -14.92
N GLU A 357 -16.04 -24.26 -15.25
CA GLU A 357 -17.44 -23.85 -15.43
C GLU A 357 -18.07 -23.52 -14.08
N SER A 358 -18.82 -22.42 -14.02
CA SER A 358 -19.56 -22.04 -12.81
C SER A 358 -20.86 -22.82 -12.69
N HIS A 359 -21.17 -23.27 -11.48
CA HIS A 359 -22.47 -23.86 -11.14
C HIS A 359 -23.51 -22.81 -10.68
N GLU A 360 -23.15 -21.53 -10.62
CA GLU A 360 -24.07 -20.47 -10.23
C GLU A 360 -25.01 -20.06 -11.37
N LYS A 361 -26.21 -19.61 -11.02
CA LYS A 361 -27.18 -19.06 -11.99
C LYS A 361 -26.64 -17.85 -12.76
N VAL A 362 -25.70 -17.11 -12.17
CA VAL A 362 -25.07 -15.94 -12.78
C VAL A 362 -23.56 -15.99 -12.54
N SER A 363 -22.82 -16.10 -13.63
CA SER A 363 -21.35 -16.11 -13.64
C SER A 363 -20.79 -14.96 -14.48
N ILE A 364 -19.57 -14.52 -14.20
CA ILE A 364 -18.82 -13.49 -14.92
C ILE A 364 -17.72 -14.20 -15.72
N LEU A 365 -17.69 -13.99 -17.03
CA LEU A 365 -16.75 -14.68 -17.94
C LEU A 365 -15.39 -13.96 -18.06
N SER A 366 -15.34 -12.67 -17.72
CA SER A 366 -14.12 -11.86 -17.76
C SER A 366 -14.18 -10.77 -16.70
N LEU A 367 -13.16 -10.72 -15.83
CA LEU A 367 -13.03 -9.69 -14.81
C LEU A 367 -12.60 -8.32 -15.37
N GLY A 368 -12.14 -8.26 -16.63
CA GLY A 368 -11.79 -7.01 -17.31
C GLY A 368 -13.00 -6.23 -17.84
N ASP A 369 -14.13 -6.90 -18.10
CA ASP A 369 -15.36 -6.26 -18.57
C ASP A 369 -16.26 -5.84 -17.39
N LEU A 370 -15.87 -4.72 -16.77
CA LEU A 370 -16.63 -4.09 -15.68
C LEU A 370 -18.06 -3.71 -16.07
N THR A 371 -18.35 -3.51 -17.36
CA THR A 371 -19.70 -3.19 -17.85
C THR A 371 -20.60 -4.43 -17.77
N SER A 372 -20.12 -5.58 -18.27
CA SER A 372 -20.82 -6.85 -18.14
C SER A 372 -21.02 -7.25 -16.68
N ILE A 373 -20.03 -7.00 -15.80
CA ILE A 373 -20.17 -7.22 -14.36
C ILE A 373 -21.29 -6.35 -13.79
N GLY A 374 -21.28 -5.04 -14.06
CA GLY A 374 -22.31 -4.11 -13.56
C GLY A 374 -23.71 -4.43 -14.07
N MET A 375 -23.82 -4.95 -15.30
CA MET A 375 -25.09 -5.43 -15.88
C MET A 375 -25.56 -6.73 -15.22
N LYS A 376 -24.68 -7.70 -14.95
CA LYS A 376 -25.05 -8.94 -14.26
C LYS A 376 -25.46 -8.69 -12.81
N ILE A 377 -24.72 -7.86 -12.06
CA ILE A 377 -25.11 -7.38 -10.73
C ILE A 377 -26.46 -6.67 -10.79
N THR A 378 -26.67 -5.80 -11.78
CA THR A 378 -27.97 -5.14 -12.00
C THR A 378 -29.10 -6.15 -12.21
N SER A 379 -28.91 -7.18 -13.02
CA SER A 379 -29.96 -8.18 -13.30
C SER A 379 -30.36 -9.03 -12.09
N VAL A 380 -29.44 -9.21 -11.12
CA VAL A 380 -29.70 -9.90 -9.85
C VAL A 380 -30.03 -8.96 -8.68
N LEU A 381 -30.22 -7.67 -8.95
CA LEU A 381 -30.79 -6.70 -8.01
C LEU A 381 -32.25 -6.40 -8.40
N PRO A 382 -33.23 -7.22 -7.98
CA PRO A 382 -34.65 -6.97 -8.23
C PRO A 382 -35.10 -5.55 -7.93
N THR A 383 -35.85 -4.98 -8.86
CA THR A 383 -36.51 -3.67 -8.74
C THR A 383 -37.54 -3.61 -7.62
N SER A 384 -37.95 -4.76 -7.06
CA SER A 384 -38.79 -4.89 -5.86
C SER A 384 -38.02 -4.67 -4.54
N PHE A 385 -36.68 -4.76 -4.54
CA PHE A 385 -35.88 -4.66 -3.33
C PHE A 385 -35.54 -3.21 -2.95
N LYS A 386 -36.42 -2.59 -2.14
CA LYS A 386 -36.20 -1.27 -1.55
C LYS A 386 -35.12 -1.21 -0.45
N THR A 387 -34.38 -2.29 -0.19
CA THR A 387 -33.49 -2.42 1.00
C THR A 387 -32.35 -3.46 0.87
N GLY A 388 -32.05 -3.98 -0.33
CA GLY A 388 -31.10 -5.09 -0.53
C GLY A 388 -29.63 -4.73 -0.31
N SER A 389 -28.79 -5.70 0.03
CA SER A 389 -27.36 -5.53 0.28
C SER A 389 -26.50 -6.22 -0.79
N LEU A 390 -25.48 -5.54 -1.27
CA LEU A 390 -24.46 -6.04 -2.19
C LEU A 390 -23.15 -6.26 -1.45
N TYR A 391 -22.56 -7.44 -1.58
CA TYR A 391 -21.25 -7.81 -1.07
C TYR A 391 -20.36 -8.16 -2.26
N PHE A 392 -19.21 -7.50 -2.41
CA PHE A 392 -18.28 -7.71 -3.52
C PHE A 392 -16.90 -8.06 -2.96
N ASP A 393 -16.51 -9.33 -3.08
CA ASP A 393 -15.24 -9.86 -2.58
C ASP A 393 -14.41 -10.52 -3.72
N SER A 394 -13.44 -9.84 -4.32
CA SER A 394 -12.88 -8.51 -3.99
C SER A 394 -12.60 -7.66 -5.23
N LEU A 395 -12.33 -6.37 -5.04
CA LEU A 395 -11.83 -5.50 -6.11
C LEU A 395 -10.37 -5.82 -6.50
N THR A 396 -9.65 -6.62 -5.71
CA THR A 396 -8.21 -6.87 -5.89
C THR A 396 -7.88 -7.60 -7.21
N PRO A 397 -8.57 -8.70 -7.59
CA PRO A 397 -8.36 -9.35 -8.89
C PRO A 397 -8.61 -8.43 -10.09
N LEU A 398 -9.59 -7.53 -10.00
CA LEU A 398 -9.96 -6.61 -11.09
C LEU A 398 -8.80 -5.69 -11.47
N ALA A 399 -7.94 -5.30 -10.51
CA ALA A 399 -6.77 -4.46 -10.75
C ALA A 399 -5.71 -5.09 -11.66
N SER A 400 -5.72 -6.42 -11.83
CA SER A 400 -4.86 -7.12 -12.79
C SER A 400 -5.43 -7.18 -14.22
N LYS A 401 -6.71 -6.82 -14.41
CA LYS A 401 -7.46 -7.00 -15.68
C LYS A 401 -8.11 -5.72 -16.21
N ALA A 402 -8.33 -4.72 -15.37
CA ALA A 402 -9.01 -3.47 -15.68
C ALA A 402 -8.18 -2.26 -15.24
N ARG A 403 -8.41 -1.10 -15.88
CA ARG A 403 -7.67 0.12 -15.55
C ARG A 403 -8.08 0.68 -14.17
N PRO A 404 -7.12 1.18 -13.37
CA PRO A 404 -7.32 2.00 -12.17
C PRO A 404 -8.61 2.82 -12.11
N GLU A 405 -8.80 3.76 -13.04
CA GLU A 405 -9.90 4.73 -13.07
C GLU A 405 -11.24 4.05 -13.40
N SER A 406 -11.20 2.95 -14.15
CA SER A 406 -12.38 2.17 -14.52
C SER A 406 -12.92 1.39 -13.32
N ILE A 407 -12.05 0.93 -12.41
CA ILE A 407 -12.46 0.28 -11.15
C ILE A 407 -13.14 1.28 -10.22
N VAL A 408 -12.58 2.49 -10.08
CA VAL A 408 -13.21 3.58 -9.32
C VAL A 408 -14.57 3.94 -9.89
N SER A 409 -14.66 4.14 -11.22
CA SER A 409 -15.93 4.43 -11.91
C SER A 409 -16.97 3.32 -11.75
N PHE A 410 -16.54 2.05 -11.76
CA PHE A 410 -17.40 0.90 -11.51
C PHE A 410 -17.95 0.89 -10.07
N VAL A 411 -17.10 1.10 -9.07
CA VAL A 411 -17.51 1.18 -7.66
C VAL A 411 -18.47 2.34 -7.43
N GLN A 412 -18.21 3.50 -8.04
CA GLN A 412 -19.11 4.65 -8.01
C GLN A 412 -20.47 4.33 -8.63
N SER A 413 -20.50 3.75 -9.84
CA SER A 413 -21.73 3.42 -10.56
C SER A 413 -22.59 2.38 -9.82
N VAL A 414 -21.98 1.25 -9.42
CA VAL A 414 -22.67 0.17 -8.70
C VAL A 414 -23.08 0.63 -7.30
N GLY A 415 -22.19 1.31 -6.58
CA GLY A 415 -22.45 1.86 -5.24
C GLY A 415 -23.59 2.89 -5.25
N ALA A 416 -23.58 3.83 -6.20
CA ALA A 416 -24.66 4.81 -6.36
C ALA A 416 -26.02 4.14 -6.66
N LYS A 417 -26.02 3.08 -7.48
CA LYS A 417 -27.25 2.33 -7.81
C LYS A 417 -27.82 1.60 -6.60
N VAL A 418 -26.99 0.87 -5.84
CA VAL A 418 -27.41 0.19 -4.60
C VAL A 418 -27.87 1.22 -3.57
N LYS A 419 -27.17 2.35 -3.44
CA LYS A 419 -27.54 3.48 -2.57
C LYS A 419 -28.88 4.11 -2.95
N GLY A 420 -29.16 4.28 -4.24
CA GLY A 420 -30.47 4.74 -4.76
C GLY A 420 -31.63 3.81 -4.44
N LEU A 421 -31.36 2.50 -4.30
CA LEU A 421 -32.32 1.50 -3.82
C LEU A 421 -32.39 1.41 -2.28
N SER A 422 -31.84 2.40 -1.54
CA SER A 422 -31.69 2.39 -0.07
C SER A 422 -30.96 1.15 0.48
N GLY A 423 -30.17 0.48 -0.36
CA GLY A 423 -29.39 -0.70 -0.05
C GLY A 423 -28.03 -0.39 0.58
N LYS A 424 -27.28 -1.44 0.91
CA LYS A 424 -25.90 -1.32 1.42
C LYS A 424 -24.95 -1.97 0.43
N ALA A 425 -23.83 -1.31 0.10
CA ALA A 425 -22.82 -1.87 -0.80
C ALA A 425 -21.50 -2.05 -0.05
N PHE A 426 -20.95 -3.25 -0.06
CA PHE A 426 -19.68 -3.62 0.58
C PHE A 426 -18.67 -4.04 -0.49
N PHE A 427 -17.49 -3.43 -0.47
CA PHE A 427 -16.40 -3.75 -1.38
C PHE A 427 -15.12 -4.05 -0.59
N THR A 428 -14.48 -5.20 -0.83
CA THR A 428 -13.17 -5.49 -0.22
C THR A 428 -12.01 -5.06 -1.13
N VAL A 429 -10.95 -4.56 -0.50
CA VAL A 429 -9.72 -4.10 -1.14
C VAL A 429 -8.50 -4.69 -0.42
N GLY A 430 -7.54 -5.22 -1.17
CA GLY A 430 -6.20 -5.53 -0.68
C GLY A 430 -5.26 -4.33 -0.80
N LEU A 431 -4.25 -4.25 0.08
CA LEU A 431 -3.21 -3.19 0.08
C LEU A 431 -2.25 -3.23 -1.13
N GLY A 432 -2.59 -3.95 -2.21
CA GLY A 432 -1.80 -4.06 -3.44
C GLY A 432 -2.31 -3.19 -4.58
N LEU A 433 -3.29 -2.31 -4.33
CA LEU A 433 -3.73 -1.31 -5.30
C LEU A 433 -2.78 -0.10 -5.30
N ASP A 434 -2.75 0.63 -6.42
CA ASP A 434 -2.08 1.93 -6.49
C ASP A 434 -2.67 2.89 -5.43
N GLY A 435 -1.80 3.63 -4.72
CA GLY A 435 -2.22 4.51 -3.63
C GLY A 435 -3.14 5.66 -4.07
N THR A 436 -3.14 6.03 -5.36
CA THR A 436 -4.07 6.99 -5.95
C THR A 436 -5.47 6.37 -6.08
N VAL A 437 -5.55 5.12 -6.54
CA VAL A 437 -6.80 4.36 -6.65
C VAL A 437 -7.39 4.12 -5.26
N GLN A 438 -6.56 3.71 -4.30
CA GLN A 438 -7.00 3.49 -2.93
C GLN A 438 -7.65 4.77 -2.36
N ARG A 439 -6.97 5.92 -2.45
CA ARG A 439 -7.52 7.23 -2.05
C ARG A 439 -8.84 7.58 -2.77
N GLN A 440 -8.93 7.34 -4.08
CA GLN A 440 -10.17 7.61 -4.83
C GLN A 440 -11.34 6.70 -4.40
N LEU A 441 -11.07 5.45 -4.03
CA LEU A 441 -12.05 4.52 -3.44
C LEU A 441 -12.43 4.93 -2.01
N GLU A 442 -11.45 5.34 -1.20
CA GLU A 442 -11.66 5.90 0.15
C GLU A 442 -12.53 7.16 0.09
N ASP A 443 -12.27 8.09 -0.84
CA ASP A 443 -13.05 9.31 -1.06
C ASP A 443 -14.48 9.01 -1.50
N THR A 444 -14.65 8.01 -2.36
CA THR A 444 -15.98 7.55 -2.80
C THR A 444 -16.78 6.96 -1.64
N ALA A 445 -16.15 6.19 -0.76
CA ALA A 445 -16.82 5.46 0.32
C ALA A 445 -17.49 6.39 1.37
N ASP A 446 -18.67 5.97 1.86
CA ASP A 446 -19.33 6.59 3.02
C ASP A 446 -18.73 6.09 4.34
N CYS A 447 -18.29 4.83 4.37
CA CYS A 447 -17.66 4.17 5.50
C CYS A 447 -16.41 3.40 5.05
N ILE A 448 -15.31 3.49 5.81
CA ILE A 448 -14.09 2.71 5.60
C ILE A 448 -13.85 1.87 6.85
N VAL A 449 -13.80 0.55 6.67
CA VAL A 449 -13.40 -0.41 7.70
C VAL A 449 -12.01 -0.91 7.36
N GLN A 450 -11.04 -0.63 8.22
CA GLN A 450 -9.67 -1.07 8.04
C GLN A 450 -9.37 -2.27 8.92
N MET A 451 -8.82 -3.33 8.33
CA MET A 451 -8.53 -4.60 8.98
C MET A 451 -7.07 -4.99 8.79
N GLU A 452 -6.41 -5.40 9.87
CA GLU A 452 -5.00 -5.81 9.84
C GLU A 452 -4.82 -7.14 10.55
N ALA A 453 -4.17 -8.09 9.88
CA ALA A 453 -3.53 -9.23 10.52
C ALA A 453 -2.05 -8.92 10.75
N PHE A 454 -1.55 -9.20 11.93
CA PHE A 454 -0.16 -8.93 12.31
C PHE A 454 0.31 -9.98 13.34
N GLU A 455 1.62 -10.17 13.44
CA GLU A 455 2.19 -11.15 14.35
C GLU A 455 2.57 -10.53 15.69
N GLU A 456 2.15 -11.20 16.75
CA GLU A 456 2.00 -10.59 18.06
C GLU A 456 2.56 -11.56 19.11
N SER A 457 3.90 -11.55 19.25
CA SER A 457 4.74 -12.51 20.00
C SER A 457 4.47 -13.99 19.64
N GLY A 458 4.67 -14.33 18.36
CA GLY A 458 4.49 -15.69 17.84
C GLY A 458 3.02 -16.11 17.67
N SER A 459 2.06 -15.23 17.95
CA SER A 459 0.64 -15.46 17.70
C SER A 459 0.12 -14.47 16.68
N ARG A 460 -0.48 -14.96 15.58
CA ARG A 460 -1.14 -14.11 14.59
C ARG A 460 -2.45 -13.56 15.17
N LYS A 461 -2.54 -12.25 15.34
CA LYS A 461 -3.74 -11.56 15.80
C LYS A 461 -4.28 -10.63 14.73
N ARG A 462 -5.51 -10.16 14.96
CA ARG A 462 -6.27 -9.34 14.03
C ARG A 462 -6.89 -8.16 14.75
N ARG A 463 -6.88 -6.99 14.09
CA ARG A 463 -7.51 -5.77 14.55
C ARG A 463 -8.36 -5.15 13.45
N LEU A 464 -9.44 -4.49 13.85
CA LEU A 464 -10.37 -3.76 13.01
C LEU A 464 -10.54 -2.35 13.57
N ARG A 465 -10.60 -1.33 12.71
CA ARG A 465 -11.08 0.00 13.07
C ARG A 465 -12.03 0.53 12.02
N ILE A 466 -12.92 1.43 12.43
CA ILE A 466 -13.63 2.30 11.51
C ILE A 466 -12.69 3.49 11.26
N ALA A 467 -12.19 3.64 10.04
CA ALA A 467 -11.25 4.70 9.67
C ALA A 467 -11.97 5.97 9.19
N LYS A 468 -13.17 5.81 8.62
CA LYS A 468 -14.05 6.89 8.15
C LYS A 468 -15.48 6.44 8.32
N PHE A 469 -16.36 7.34 8.74
CA PHE A 469 -17.81 7.18 8.55
C PHE A 469 -18.46 8.56 8.42
N ARG A 470 -19.01 8.88 7.24
CA ARG A 470 -19.61 10.20 6.94
C ARG A 470 -20.89 10.48 7.76
N THR A 471 -21.71 9.46 7.98
CA THR A 471 -23.09 9.64 8.48
C THR A 471 -23.16 9.96 9.97
N ARG A 472 -22.15 9.58 10.77
CA ARG A 472 -22.14 9.80 12.23
C ARG A 472 -20.76 9.55 12.85
N LYS A 473 -20.63 9.94 14.13
CA LYS A 473 -19.52 9.53 14.99
C LYS A 473 -19.48 8.01 15.15
N HIS A 474 -18.27 7.46 15.14
CA HIS A 474 -17.95 6.05 15.34
C HIS A 474 -16.91 5.92 16.48
N GLN A 475 -16.64 4.71 16.95
CA GLN A 475 -15.59 4.49 17.94
C GLN A 475 -14.22 4.59 17.26
N GLU A 476 -13.40 5.52 17.76
CA GLU A 476 -12.02 5.68 17.31
C GLU A 476 -11.10 4.60 17.92
N GLY A 477 -10.06 4.24 17.17
CA GLY A 477 -9.04 3.27 17.59
C GLY A 477 -9.30 1.82 17.17
N TRP A 478 -8.37 0.94 17.55
CA TRP A 478 -8.34 -0.45 17.12
C TRP A 478 -9.09 -1.39 18.07
N ALA A 479 -10.07 -2.13 17.55
CA ALA A 479 -10.70 -3.26 18.21
C ALA A 479 -9.98 -4.56 17.81
N LEU A 480 -9.38 -5.24 18.79
CA LEU A 480 -8.86 -6.60 18.59
C LEU A 480 -10.01 -7.58 18.44
N PHE A 481 -9.85 -8.57 17.57
CA PHE A 481 -10.79 -9.67 17.42
C PHE A 481 -10.08 -11.01 17.15
N THR A 482 -10.80 -12.10 17.39
CA THR A 482 -10.44 -13.45 16.97
C THR A 482 -11.54 -14.01 16.08
N ILE A 483 -11.24 -15.10 15.39
CA ILE A 483 -12.23 -15.93 14.69
C ILE A 483 -12.38 -17.19 15.54
N GLU A 484 -13.62 -17.59 15.86
CA GLU A 484 -13.95 -18.80 16.62
C GLU A 484 -14.95 -19.64 15.83
N ASP A 485 -14.71 -20.95 15.74
CA ASP A 485 -15.57 -21.89 15.01
C ASP A 485 -17.00 -21.86 15.57
N GLY A 486 -17.99 -21.92 14.67
CA GLY A 486 -19.41 -21.81 15.00
C GLY A 486 -19.89 -20.41 15.42
N LYS A 487 -19.03 -19.39 15.41
CA LYS A 487 -19.37 -18.01 15.85
C LYS A 487 -18.79 -16.90 14.97
N GLY A 488 -17.74 -17.17 14.19
CA GLY A 488 -17.07 -16.17 13.35
C GLY A 488 -16.23 -15.18 14.15
N ILE A 489 -16.26 -13.91 13.75
CA ILE A 489 -15.56 -12.79 14.39
C ILE A 489 -16.13 -12.50 15.77
N ILE A 490 -15.24 -12.45 16.76
CA ILE A 490 -15.54 -12.13 18.16
C ILE A 490 -14.52 -11.11 18.66
N PHE A 491 -15.00 -10.03 19.25
CA PHE A 491 -14.16 -8.94 19.73
C PHE A 491 -13.61 -9.20 21.14
N TYR A 492 -12.49 -8.56 21.48
CA TYR A 492 -11.95 -8.55 22.84
C TYR A 492 -12.35 -7.27 23.58
N SER A 493 -13.15 -7.41 24.64
CA SER A 493 -13.50 -6.31 25.54
C SER A 493 -12.53 -6.20 26.72
N LYS A 494 -12.13 -4.97 27.04
CA LYS A 494 -11.75 -4.58 28.41
C LYS A 494 -13.05 -4.32 29.17
N LYS A 495 -13.22 -4.94 30.35
CA LYS A 495 -14.46 -4.96 31.17
C LYS A 495 -15.35 -3.71 30.96
N PRO A 496 -16.67 -3.88 30.73
CA PRO A 496 -17.58 -2.73 30.72
C PRO A 496 -17.47 -1.99 32.05
N LYS A 497 -17.47 -0.65 31.98
CA LYS A 497 -17.84 0.16 33.15
C LYS A 497 -19.32 -0.10 33.42
N GLN A 498 -19.64 -0.53 34.64
CA GLN A 498 -21.01 -0.53 35.16
C GLN A 498 -21.48 0.91 35.38
#